data_AF-A0A4Y1MZ44-F1
#
_entry.id   AF-A0A4Y1MZ44-F1
#
_cell.length_a   1.000
_cell.length_b   1.000
_cell.length_c   1.000
_cell.angle_alpha   90.00
_cell.angle_beta   90.00
_cell.angle_gamma   90.00
#
_symmetry.space_group_name_H-M   'P 1'
#
loop_
_entity.id
_entity.type
_entity.pdbx_description
1 polymer ?
#
loop_
_entity_poly.entity_id
_entity_poly.type
_entity_poly.pdbx_seq_one_letter_code
_entity_poly.pdbx_strand_id
1 'polypeptide(L)'
;MTALSRRGLVAAAPALALPMLGMAAAATPDAEILRLTTLWTSLNARLDELTASLDHCTTHAAKEAVWKEIRALQAEEWGVQDALAEAQARTMEGLRAKAQLLHDYLLAMGETEPGLPEVISLSICRDLLQGGIQA
;
A
#
# COMPACT_ATOMS: atom_id res chain seq x y z
N MET A 1 42.44 -21.33 32.58
CA MET A 1 42.71 -22.00 31.29
C MET A 1 41.59 -23.01 31.03
N THR A 2 40.80 -22.71 29.99
CA THR A 2 39.93 -23.59 29.16
C THR A 2 39.14 -24.78 29.74
N ALA A 3 37.83 -24.70 29.45
CA ALA A 3 36.93 -25.74 28.91
C ALA A 3 36.04 -26.55 29.87
N LEU A 4 34.74 -26.25 29.78
CA LEU A 4 33.53 -27.12 29.78
C LEU A 4 32.35 -26.12 29.82
N SER A 5 31.36 -26.10 28.93
CA SER A 5 30.49 -27.22 28.61
C SER A 5 29.57 -26.84 27.44
N ARG A 6 29.52 -27.67 26.39
CA ARG A 6 28.36 -27.75 25.49
C ARG A 6 27.26 -28.49 26.24
N ARG A 7 26.24 -27.79 26.72
CA ARG A 7 24.89 -28.35 26.93
C ARG A 7 23.90 -27.23 27.25
N GLY A 8 22.93 -27.09 26.35
CA GLY A 8 21.54 -26.76 26.64
C GLY A 8 21.26 -25.56 27.53
N LEU A 9 20.83 -24.46 26.90
CA LEU A 9 19.69 -23.73 27.43
C LEU A 9 18.88 -23.16 26.26
N VAL A 10 18.01 -24.01 25.71
CA VAL A 10 16.71 -23.55 25.24
C VAL A 10 16.02 -22.98 26.46
N ALA A 11 15.95 -21.66 26.60
CA ALA A 11 14.98 -20.99 27.46
C ALA A 11 14.91 -19.50 27.13
N ALA A 12 13.79 -19.11 26.52
CA ALA A 12 13.11 -17.84 26.73
C ALA A 12 13.89 -16.55 26.44
N ALA A 13 13.97 -16.17 25.17
CA ALA A 13 13.73 -14.75 24.85
C ALA A 13 12.20 -14.62 24.66
N PRO A 14 11.51 -13.86 25.51
CA PRO A 14 10.06 -13.84 25.55
C PRO A 14 9.53 -13.28 24.24
N ALA A 15 8.39 -13.82 23.82
CA ALA A 15 7.55 -13.27 22.78
C ALA A 15 7.48 -11.75 22.93
N LEU A 16 8.13 -11.02 22.02
CA LEU A 16 7.72 -9.66 21.67
C LEU A 16 6.37 -9.79 20.96
N ALA A 17 5.36 -10.10 21.77
CA ALA A 17 3.97 -9.84 21.46
C ALA A 17 3.87 -8.32 21.35
N LEU A 18 4.17 -7.81 20.15
CA LEU A 18 3.61 -6.55 19.70
C LEU A 18 2.11 -6.68 19.94
N PRO A 19 1.54 -5.86 20.82
CA PRO A 19 0.14 -5.99 21.15
C PRO A 19 -0.63 -5.83 19.85
N MET A 20 -1.38 -6.89 19.51
CA MET A 20 -2.46 -6.85 18.55
C MET A 20 -3.46 -5.80 19.05
N LEU A 21 -3.16 -4.53 18.78
CA LEU A 21 -4.10 -3.43 18.86
C LEU A 21 -5.12 -3.71 17.76
N GLY A 22 -6.29 -4.16 18.21
CA GLY A 22 -7.39 -4.59 17.37
C GLY A 22 -7.64 -3.61 16.24
N MET A 23 -7.23 -4.00 15.05
CA MET A 23 -7.92 -3.61 13.84
C MET A 23 -8.83 -4.79 13.52
N ALA A 24 -10.13 -4.51 13.52
CA ALA A 24 -11.10 -5.29 12.77
C ALA A 24 -10.50 -5.71 11.43
N ALA A 25 -10.90 -6.85 10.85
CA ALA A 25 -10.42 -7.40 9.58
C ALA A 25 -10.44 -6.38 8.41
N ALA A 26 -9.52 -5.43 8.48
CA ALA A 26 -9.30 -4.34 7.56
C ALA A 26 -8.28 -4.92 6.59
N ALA A 27 -8.64 -4.86 5.31
CA ALA A 27 -7.71 -5.17 4.25
C ALA A 27 -6.37 -4.49 4.57
N THR A 28 -5.27 -5.24 4.47
CA THR A 28 -3.95 -4.61 4.55
C THR A 28 -3.88 -3.50 3.50
N PRO A 29 -3.14 -2.40 3.74
CA PRO A 29 -3.06 -1.28 2.81
C PRO A 29 -2.80 -1.71 1.36
N ASP A 30 -1.99 -2.76 1.16
CA ASP A 30 -1.74 -3.36 -0.15
C ASP A 30 -2.99 -3.99 -0.78
N ALA A 31 -3.81 -4.71 0.00
CA ALA A 31 -5.05 -5.30 -0.48
C ALA A 31 -6.11 -4.23 -0.81
N GLU A 32 -6.13 -3.11 -0.09
CA GLU A 32 -6.99 -1.97 -0.42
C GLU A 32 -6.56 -1.28 -1.72
N ILE A 33 -5.26 -1.03 -1.90
CA ILE A 33 -4.68 -0.48 -3.12
C ILE A 33 -4.96 -1.39 -4.32
N LEU A 34 -4.76 -2.70 -4.19
CA LEU A 34 -5.05 -3.67 -5.25
C LEU A 34 -6.54 -3.68 -5.63
N ARG A 35 -7.43 -3.63 -4.63
CA ARG A 35 -8.88 -3.56 -4.88
C ARG A 35 -9.26 -2.27 -5.61
N LEU A 36 -8.74 -1.12 -5.19
CA LEU A 36 -8.99 0.18 -5.83
C LEU A 36 -8.43 0.23 -7.26
N THR A 37 -7.26 -0.37 -7.49
CA THR A 37 -6.65 -0.48 -8.82
C THR A 37 -7.50 -1.35 -9.75
N THR A 38 -8.06 -2.45 -9.23
CA THR A 38 -8.98 -3.32 -9.99
C THR A 38 -10.31 -2.62 -10.29
N LEU A 39 -10.83 -1.84 -9.34
CA LEU A 39 -12.04 -1.05 -9.55
C LEU A 39 -11.80 0.02 -10.62
N TRP A 40 -10.68 0.72 -10.54
CA TRP A 40 -10.24 1.71 -11.52
C TRP A 40 -10.18 1.12 -12.94
N THR A 41 -9.54 -0.04 -13.12
CA THR A 41 -9.44 -0.68 -14.44
C THR A 41 -10.81 -1.10 -14.99
N SER A 42 -11.71 -1.57 -14.14
CA SER A 42 -13.09 -1.88 -14.51
C SER A 42 -13.87 -0.64 -14.94
N LEU A 43 -13.69 0.49 -14.26
CA LEU A 43 -14.38 1.74 -14.59
C LEU A 43 -13.90 2.28 -15.94
N ASN A 44 -12.59 2.24 -16.20
CA ASN A 44 -12.03 2.63 -17.49
C ASN A 44 -12.56 1.77 -18.65
N ALA A 45 -12.58 0.45 -18.48
CA ALA A 45 -13.14 -0.44 -19.50
C ALA A 45 -14.61 -0.11 -19.81
N ARG A 46 -15.40 0.22 -18.78
CA ARG A 46 -16.81 0.60 -18.95
C ARG A 46 -16.99 1.96 -19.60
N LEU A 47 -16.09 2.92 -19.32
CA LEU A 47 -16.06 4.21 -20.01
C LEU A 47 -15.71 4.04 -21.50
N ASP A 48 -14.76 3.16 -21.83
CA ASP A 48 -14.42 2.83 -23.21
C ASP A 48 -15.61 2.20 -23.94
N GLU A 49 -16.31 1.24 -23.31
CA GLU A 49 -17.51 0.61 -23.86
C GLU A 49 -18.63 1.62 -24.13
N LEU A 50 -18.90 2.53 -23.18
CA LEU A 50 -19.92 3.56 -23.35
C LEU A 50 -19.54 4.56 -24.43
N THR A 51 -18.25 4.93 -24.52
CA THR A 51 -17.75 5.81 -25.57
C THR A 51 -17.94 5.17 -26.95
N ALA A 52 -17.61 3.88 -27.11
CA ALA A 52 -17.86 3.13 -28.34
C ALA A 52 -19.37 2.96 -28.64
N SER A 53 -20.21 2.88 -27.61
CA SER A 53 -21.67 2.81 -27.79
C SER A 53 -22.26 4.11 -28.36
N LEU A 54 -21.60 5.25 -28.12
CA LEU A 54 -22.01 6.56 -28.64
C LEU A 54 -22.02 6.59 -30.18
N ASP A 55 -21.06 5.87 -30.80
CA ASP A 55 -20.94 5.74 -32.26
C ASP A 55 -22.12 5.01 -32.88
N HIS A 56 -22.80 4.16 -32.11
CA HIS A 56 -23.93 3.34 -32.55
C HIS A 56 -25.28 3.99 -32.22
N CYS A 57 -25.28 5.10 -31.47
CA CYS A 57 -26.51 5.80 -31.10
C CYS A 57 -27.06 6.62 -32.29
N THR A 58 -28.27 6.28 -32.72
CA THR A 58 -28.93 6.93 -33.89
C THR A 58 -29.84 8.10 -33.51
N THR A 59 -30.21 8.23 -32.23
CA THR A 59 -31.11 9.28 -31.75
C THR A 59 -30.43 10.20 -30.74
N HIS A 60 -30.86 11.46 -30.71
CA HIS A 60 -30.39 12.43 -29.72
C HIS A 60 -30.67 11.97 -28.29
N ALA A 61 -31.86 11.40 -28.03
CA ALA A 61 -32.23 10.90 -26.71
C ALA A 61 -31.32 9.75 -26.24
N ALA A 62 -30.96 8.83 -27.14
CA ALA A 62 -30.01 7.75 -26.82
C ALA A 62 -28.61 8.30 -26.50
N LYS A 63 -28.10 9.25 -27.30
CA LYS A 63 -26.81 9.90 -27.05
C LYS A 63 -26.79 10.62 -25.70
N GLU A 64 -27.83 11.36 -25.36
CA GLU A 64 -27.94 12.04 -24.06
C GLU A 64 -27.95 11.07 -22.88
N ALA A 65 -28.63 9.92 -23.01
CA ALA A 65 -28.62 8.89 -21.97
C ALA A 65 -27.20 8.34 -21.73
N VAL A 66 -26.47 8.02 -22.81
CA VAL A 66 -25.07 7.56 -22.72
C VAL A 66 -24.16 8.64 -22.14
N TRP A 67 -24.29 9.90 -22.56
CA TRP A 67 -23.53 11.02 -21.98
C TRP A 67 -23.79 11.23 -20.49
N LYS A 68 -25.02 10.97 -20.03
CA LYS A 68 -25.34 11.03 -18.60
C LYS A 68 -24.64 9.91 -17.83
N GLU A 69 -24.60 8.71 -18.38
CA GLU A 69 -23.89 7.56 -17.77
C GLU A 69 -22.38 7.78 -17.76
N ILE A 70 -21.78 8.25 -18.85
CA ILE A 70 -20.36 8.60 -18.92
C ILE A 70 -20.01 9.62 -17.83
N ARG A 71 -20.79 10.70 -17.68
CA ARG A 71 -20.55 11.71 -16.64
C ARG A 71 -20.66 11.15 -15.22
N ALA A 72 -21.60 10.24 -14.98
CA ALA A 72 -21.73 9.59 -13.68
C ALA A 72 -20.51 8.71 -13.37
N LEU A 73 -20.05 7.93 -14.36
CA LEU A 73 -18.88 7.06 -14.21
C LEU A 73 -17.57 7.86 -14.08
N GLN A 74 -17.43 9.00 -14.74
CA GLN A 74 -16.27 9.89 -14.56
C GLN A 74 -16.20 10.47 -13.15
N ALA A 75 -17.35 10.79 -12.54
CA ALA A 75 -17.37 11.23 -11.14
C ALA A 75 -16.96 10.10 -10.18
N GLU A 76 -17.37 8.85 -10.48
CA GLU A 76 -16.95 7.67 -9.72
C GLU A 76 -15.45 7.39 -9.90
N GLU A 77 -14.96 7.48 -11.14
CA GLU A 77 -13.53 7.37 -11.48
C GLU A 77 -12.71 8.34 -10.63
N TRP A 78 -13.02 9.64 -10.63
CA TRP A 78 -12.32 10.62 -9.78
C TRP A 78 -12.33 10.26 -8.30
N GLY A 79 -13.46 9.77 -7.77
CA GLY A 79 -13.54 9.31 -6.38
C GLY A 79 -12.63 8.11 -6.09
N VAL A 80 -12.48 7.18 -7.03
CA VAL A 80 -11.54 6.05 -6.91
C VAL A 80 -10.09 6.52 -7.01
N GLN A 81 -9.81 7.51 -7.86
CA GLN A 81 -8.49 8.14 -7.98
C GLN A 81 -8.03 8.76 -6.66
N ASP A 82 -8.92 9.55 -6.03
CA ASP A 82 -8.66 10.20 -4.75
C ASP A 82 -8.46 9.16 -3.64
N ALA A 83 -9.31 8.13 -3.59
CA ALA A 83 -9.19 7.05 -2.62
C ALA A 83 -7.86 6.28 -2.78
N LEU A 84 -7.42 6.05 -4.02
CA LEU A 84 -6.16 5.39 -4.32
C LEU A 84 -4.96 6.23 -3.84
N ALA A 85 -4.98 7.54 -4.12
CA ALA A 85 -3.95 8.46 -3.66
C ALA A 85 -3.88 8.51 -2.12
N GLU A 86 -5.03 8.51 -1.45
CA GLU A 86 -5.09 8.50 0.01
C GLU A 86 -4.56 7.18 0.60
N ALA A 87 -4.96 6.03 0.04
CA ALA A 87 -4.46 4.73 0.48
C ALA A 87 -2.94 4.60 0.31
N GLN A 88 -2.40 5.11 -0.80
CA GLN A 88 -0.95 5.17 -1.04
C GLN A 88 -0.25 6.09 -0.03
N ALA A 89 -0.82 7.25 0.27
CA ALA A 89 -0.26 8.17 1.26
C ALA A 89 -0.19 7.55 2.66
N ARG A 90 -1.27 6.87 3.10
CA ARG A 90 -1.31 6.15 4.39
C ARG A 90 -0.27 5.03 4.44
N THR A 91 -0.10 4.30 3.34
CA THR A 91 0.93 3.25 3.22
C THR A 91 2.32 3.85 3.40
N MET A 92 2.61 4.95 2.71
CA MET A 92 3.89 5.65 2.83
C MET A 92 4.15 6.21 4.22
N GLU A 93 3.14 6.72 4.90
CA GLU A 93 3.26 7.17 6.29
C GLU A 93 3.60 6.02 7.23
N GLY A 94 2.92 4.88 7.10
CA GLY A 94 3.22 3.68 7.86
C GLY A 94 4.65 3.15 7.62
N LEU A 95 5.14 3.24 6.38
CA LEU A 95 6.52 2.88 6.04
C LEU A 95 7.54 3.83 6.69
N ARG A 96 7.30 5.14 6.65
CA ARG A 96 8.17 6.13 7.32
C ARG A 96 8.22 5.90 8.82
N ALA A 97 7.08 5.61 9.46
CA ALA A 97 7.03 5.31 10.88
C ALA A 97 7.87 4.08 11.24
N LYS A 98 7.80 3.01 10.43
CA LYS A 98 8.64 1.81 10.61
C LYS A 98 10.12 2.11 10.42
N ALA A 99 10.49 2.90 9.42
CA ALA A 99 11.87 3.30 9.19
C ALA A 99 12.43 4.12 10.36
N GLN A 100 11.63 5.04 10.92
CA GLN A 100 12.02 5.80 12.10
C GLN A 100 12.25 4.90 13.32
N LEU A 101 11.37 3.93 13.57
CA LEU A 101 11.55 2.98 14.67
C LEU A 101 12.85 2.16 14.52
N LEU A 102 13.19 1.74 13.30
CA LEU A 102 14.45 1.04 13.03
C LEU A 102 15.66 1.94 13.24
N HIS A 103 15.58 3.19 12.79
CA HIS A 103 16.63 4.19 13.01
C HIS A 103 16.88 4.39 14.52
N ASP A 104 15.83 4.62 15.30
CA ASP A 104 15.91 4.82 16.75
C ASP A 104 16.49 3.58 17.47
N TYR A 105 16.11 2.38 17.02
CA TYR A 105 16.64 1.12 17.54
C TYR A 105 18.14 0.96 17.26
N LEU A 106 18.60 1.27 16.04
CA LEU A 106 20.02 1.18 15.67
C LEU A 106 20.88 2.17 16.45
N LEU A 107 20.38 3.40 16.65
CA LEU A 107 21.03 4.38 17.52
C LEU A 107 21.16 3.88 18.97
N ALA A 108 20.10 3.27 19.51
CA ALA A 108 20.11 2.71 20.86
C ALA A 108 21.08 1.52 21.03
N MET A 109 21.31 0.75 19.96
CA MET A 109 22.22 -0.40 19.96
C MET A 109 23.70 -0.02 19.80
N GLY A 110 24.02 1.27 19.60
CA GLY A 110 25.40 1.74 19.48
C GLY A 110 26.07 1.39 18.14
N GLU A 111 25.30 0.95 17.14
CA GLU A 111 25.80 0.79 15.78
C GLU A 111 25.88 2.16 15.10
N THR A 112 26.96 2.88 15.40
CA THR A 112 27.19 4.26 14.96
C THR A 112 28.27 4.33 13.88
N GLU A 113 28.16 3.55 12.80
CA GLU A 113 28.79 4.01 11.57
C GLU A 113 27.97 5.19 11.03
N PRO A 114 28.56 6.38 10.89
CA PRO A 114 27.81 7.56 10.45
C PRO A 114 27.20 7.29 9.07
N GLY A 115 25.87 7.32 8.99
CA GLY A 115 25.09 7.14 7.76
C GLY A 115 24.47 5.75 7.55
N LEU A 116 24.87 4.71 8.30
CA LEU A 116 24.27 3.37 8.14
C LEU A 116 22.76 3.33 8.48
N PRO A 117 22.28 3.95 9.58
CA PRO A 117 20.86 3.95 9.93
C PRO A 117 19.99 4.71 8.91
N GLU A 118 20.51 5.80 8.33
CA GLU A 118 19.83 6.61 7.32
C GLU A 118 19.78 5.89 5.97
N VAL A 119 20.88 5.25 5.55
CA VAL A 119 20.93 4.45 4.31
C VAL A 119 20.00 3.25 4.39
N ILE A 120 19.95 2.55 5.53
CA ILE A 120 19.03 1.41 5.74
C ILE A 120 17.57 1.89 5.72
N SER A 121 17.26 3.00 6.41
CA SER A 121 15.90 3.57 6.45
C SER A 121 15.42 4.00 5.06
N LEU A 122 16.29 4.66 4.28
CA LEU A 122 16.00 5.09 2.92
C LEU A 122 15.91 3.91 1.94
N SER A 123 16.76 2.88 2.09
CA SER A 123 16.69 1.66 1.27
C SER A 123 15.40 0.90 1.54
N ILE A 124 14.99 0.73 2.80
CA ILE A 124 13.73 0.06 3.13
C ILE A 124 12.53 0.83 2.57
N CYS A 125 12.52 2.17 2.67
CA CYS A 125 11.48 2.99 2.03
C CYS A 125 11.45 2.80 0.50
N ARG A 126 12.62 2.76 -0.14
CA ARG A 126 12.75 2.56 -1.60
C ARG A 126 12.34 1.16 -2.04
N ASP A 127 12.79 0.14 -1.34
CA ASP A 127 12.59 -1.26 -1.73
C ASP A 127 11.13 -1.68 -1.49
N LEU A 128 10.47 -1.12 -0.47
CA LEU A 128 9.02 -1.33 -0.24
C LEU A 128 8.16 -0.57 -1.26
N LEU A 129 8.62 0.57 -1.77
CA LEU A 129 7.98 1.29 -2.88
C LEU A 129 8.13 0.57 -4.23
N GLN A 130 9.29 -0.04 -4.48
CA GLN A 130 9.54 -0.77 -5.73
C GLN A 130 8.96 -2.19 -5.73
N GLY A 131 8.90 -2.84 -4.57
CA GLY A 131 8.31 -4.17 -4.41
C GLY A 131 6.77 -4.20 -4.48
N GLY A 132 6.09 -3.09 -4.20
CA GLY A 132 4.63 -2.98 -4.27
C GLY A 132 4.06 -2.70 -5.66
N ILE A 133 4.91 -2.33 -6.64
CA ILE A 133 4.49 -2.00 -8.02
C ILE A 133 4.70 -3.19 -8.99
N GLN A 134 5.26 -4.31 -8.50
CA GLN A 134 5.39 -5.56 -9.25
C GLN A 134 4.57 -6.68 -8.61
N ALA A 135 3.25 -6.61 -8.71
CA ALA A 135 2.35 -7.75 -8.56
C ALA A 135 1.11 -7.54 -9.44
#